data_AF-A0A4Q7DTR0-F1
#
_entry.id   AF-A0A4Q7DTR0-F1
#
_cell.length_a   1.000
_cell.length_b   1.000
_cell.length_c   1.000
_cell.angle_alpha   90.00
_cell.angle_beta   90.00
_cell.angle_gamma   90.00
#
_symmetry.space_group_name_H-M   'P 1'
#
loop_
_entity.id
_entity.type
_entity.pdbx_description
1 polymer ?
#
loop_
_entity_poly.entity_id
_entity_poly.type
_entity_poly.pdbx_seq_one_letter_code
_entity_poly.pdbx_strand_id
1 'polypeptide(L)'
;MLMSAIGTFIPVFKGGSNLPSIIVAIIFCWALTFLVNNGVESASFVNTIGTFCKVVPLIMFVIICIVSFKGGMFTADFWGRVANNLSKGTTTGGLWPQMKGTLMTLIWVFIGVEGASVMGSRAKSLNEAQQATMLGFVLLLVFYMMISILPYGSLTRAQLASAAQPALGNDLKMIVGDWGMMIINIGLIISTIVSWLSWTMLPAETMLLIAEDGAAPKFWGKLNSKKAPTNALFTTAILQTIFLFSLLFTDKAYEFCYTLASSAILFLYLFVGLYQMKFSREHKE
;
A
#
# COMPACT_ATOMS: atom_id res chain seq x y z
N MET A 1 -6.50 3.22 -6.26
CA MET A 1 -5.88 4.42 -5.64
C MET A 1 -5.36 5.41 -6.68
N LEU A 2 -4.44 5.03 -7.57
CA LEU A 2 -3.91 5.92 -8.61
C LEU A 2 -5.00 6.68 -9.38
N MET A 3 -5.97 5.96 -9.93
CA MET A 3 -7.06 6.58 -10.71
C MET A 3 -7.94 7.52 -9.87
N SER A 4 -8.18 7.21 -8.59
CA SER A 4 -8.93 8.11 -7.70
C SER A 4 -8.14 9.41 -7.42
N ALA A 5 -6.82 9.31 -7.25
CA ALA A 5 -5.95 10.46 -7.07
C ALA A 5 -5.92 11.35 -8.33
N ILE A 6 -5.79 10.74 -9.52
CA ILE A 6 -5.92 11.46 -10.81
C ILE A 6 -7.31 12.08 -10.95
N GLY A 7 -8.36 11.39 -10.46
CA GLY A 7 -9.74 11.86 -10.39
C GLY A 7 -9.95 13.17 -9.63
N THR A 8 -8.99 13.56 -8.79
CA THR A 8 -8.99 14.88 -8.14
C THR A 8 -8.75 16.01 -9.13
N PHE A 9 -7.94 15.76 -10.17
CA PHE A 9 -7.58 16.74 -11.19
C PHE A 9 -8.43 16.59 -12.46
N ILE A 10 -8.81 15.35 -12.79
CA ILE A 10 -9.54 15.02 -14.02
C ILE A 10 -10.82 14.26 -13.63
N PRO A 11 -11.99 14.93 -13.64
CA PRO A 11 -13.24 14.37 -13.12
C PRO A 11 -13.69 13.03 -13.74
N VAL A 12 -13.24 12.72 -14.97
CA VAL A 12 -13.54 11.45 -15.65
C VAL A 12 -13.09 10.22 -14.85
N PHE A 13 -12.07 10.36 -14.00
CA PHE A 13 -11.54 9.26 -13.17
C PHE A 13 -12.06 9.28 -11.73
N LYS A 14 -13.08 10.10 -11.42
CA LYS A 14 -13.64 10.21 -10.07
C LYS A 14 -14.13 8.84 -9.56
N GLY A 15 -13.72 8.48 -8.35
CA GLY A 15 -14.01 7.19 -7.71
C GLY A 15 -13.03 6.07 -8.09
N GLY A 16 -12.35 6.17 -9.24
CA GLY A 16 -11.25 5.27 -9.63
C GLY A 16 -11.64 3.83 -10.01
N SER A 17 -12.92 3.46 -9.93
CA SER A 17 -13.46 2.14 -10.31
C SER A 17 -14.35 2.18 -11.56
N ASN A 18 -14.49 3.34 -12.20
CA ASN A 18 -15.29 3.49 -13.41
C ASN A 18 -14.57 2.93 -14.66
N LEU A 19 -15.31 2.73 -15.75
CA LEU A 19 -14.79 2.12 -16.98
C LEU A 19 -13.53 2.85 -17.54
N PRO A 20 -13.51 4.19 -17.67
CA PRO A 20 -12.29 4.91 -18.07
C PRO A 20 -11.10 4.65 -17.15
N SER A 21 -11.32 4.60 -15.83
CA SER A 21 -10.27 4.33 -14.83
C SER A 21 -9.66 2.94 -15.01
N ILE A 22 -10.50 1.92 -15.25
CA ILE A 22 -10.02 0.54 -15.44
C ILE A 22 -9.26 0.38 -16.76
N ILE A 23 -9.76 0.97 -17.85
CA ILE A 23 -9.05 0.94 -19.15
C ILE A 23 -7.66 1.57 -19.02
N VAL A 24 -7.57 2.76 -18.41
CA VAL A 24 -6.29 3.44 -18.20
C VAL A 24 -5.39 2.63 -17.25
N ALA A 25 -5.93 2.05 -16.18
CA ALA A 25 -5.17 1.18 -15.28
C ALA A 25 -4.59 -0.05 -16.00
N ILE A 26 -5.32 -0.66 -16.92
CA ILE A 26 -4.84 -1.78 -17.75
C ILE A 26 -3.72 -1.32 -18.69
N ILE A 27 -3.89 -0.19 -19.37
CA ILE A 27 -2.85 0.39 -20.24
C ILE A 27 -1.57 0.64 -19.44
N PHE A 28 -1.68 1.24 -18.25
CA PHE A 28 -0.55 1.46 -17.35
C PHE A 28 0.08 0.15 -16.87
N CYS A 29 -0.72 -0.85 -16.51
CA CYS A 29 -0.25 -2.17 -16.11
C CYS A 29 0.65 -2.80 -17.18
N TRP A 30 0.20 -2.79 -18.44
CA TRP A 30 0.98 -3.34 -19.55
C TRP A 30 2.19 -2.48 -19.88
N ALA A 31 2.07 -1.14 -19.86
CA ALA A 31 3.20 -0.24 -20.06
C ALA A 31 4.33 -0.52 -19.04
N LEU A 32 3.99 -0.65 -17.75
CA LEU A 32 4.95 -1.01 -16.71
C LEU A 32 5.52 -2.41 -16.93
N THR A 33 4.70 -3.39 -17.30
CA THR A 33 5.15 -4.75 -17.62
C THR A 33 6.20 -4.74 -18.73
N PHE A 34 5.95 -3.99 -19.82
CA PHE A 34 6.92 -3.84 -20.90
C PHE A 34 8.18 -3.10 -20.47
N LEU A 35 8.07 -2.06 -19.63
CA LEU A 35 9.24 -1.35 -19.09
C LEU A 35 10.12 -2.27 -18.23
N VAL A 36 9.52 -3.02 -17.30
CA VAL A 36 10.24 -4.00 -16.46
C VAL A 36 10.85 -5.10 -17.32
N ASN A 37 10.13 -5.61 -18.31
CA ASN A 37 10.64 -6.61 -19.25
C ASN A 37 11.86 -6.11 -20.06
N ASN A 38 11.97 -4.80 -20.27
CA ASN A 38 13.14 -4.15 -20.89
C ASN A 38 14.27 -3.82 -19.90
N GLY A 39 14.10 -4.13 -18.61
CA GLY A 39 15.10 -3.94 -17.56
C GLY A 39 15.08 -2.57 -16.86
N VAL A 40 14.04 -1.76 -17.05
CA VAL A 40 13.98 -0.35 -16.58
C VAL A 40 13.94 -0.21 -15.06
N GLU A 41 13.38 -1.17 -14.33
CA GLU A 41 13.29 -1.09 -12.86
C GLU A 41 14.65 -1.09 -12.15
N SER A 42 15.70 -1.61 -12.79
CA SER A 42 17.05 -1.60 -12.21
C SER A 42 17.61 -0.17 -11.99
N ALA A 43 16.90 0.87 -12.44
CA ALA A 43 17.25 2.26 -12.17
C ALA A 43 16.92 2.66 -10.72
N SER A 44 17.89 2.47 -9.81
CA SER A 44 17.85 2.96 -8.41
C SER A 44 17.41 4.43 -8.27
N PHE A 45 17.66 5.26 -9.29
CA PHE A 45 17.26 6.65 -9.33
C PHE A 45 15.72 6.83 -9.32
N VAL A 46 14.98 6.00 -10.06
CA VAL A 46 13.51 6.08 -10.14
C VAL A 46 12.88 5.80 -8.77
N ASN A 47 13.34 4.75 -8.08
CA ASN A 47 12.89 4.40 -6.73
C ASN A 47 13.26 5.47 -5.69
N THR A 48 14.41 6.14 -5.87
CA THR A 48 14.83 7.24 -5.01
C THR A 48 13.88 8.44 -5.17
N ILE A 49 13.57 8.85 -6.39
CA ILE A 49 12.59 9.92 -6.66
C ILE A 49 11.23 9.56 -6.04
N GLY A 50 10.74 8.34 -6.25
CA GLY A 50 9.48 7.91 -5.66
C GLY A 50 9.48 7.95 -4.14
N THR A 51 10.64 7.70 -3.51
CA THR A 51 10.82 7.81 -2.06
C THR A 51 10.75 9.27 -1.58
N PHE A 52 11.34 10.22 -2.28
CA PHE A 52 11.15 11.64 -1.95
C PHE A 52 9.71 12.09 -2.17
N CYS A 53 9.09 11.69 -3.29
CA CYS A 53 7.71 12.03 -3.62
C CYS A 53 6.67 11.43 -2.66
N LYS A 54 7.02 10.37 -1.91
CA LYS A 54 6.15 9.83 -0.83
C LYS A 54 6.45 10.45 0.53
N VAL A 55 7.73 10.61 0.88
CA VAL A 55 8.13 11.07 2.22
C VAL A 55 7.84 12.55 2.43
N VAL A 56 8.13 13.41 1.46
CA VAL A 56 7.94 14.86 1.61
C VAL A 56 6.48 15.24 1.88
N PRO A 57 5.48 14.74 1.11
CA PRO A 57 4.08 15.03 1.40
C PRO A 57 3.61 14.47 2.75
N LEU A 58 4.13 13.32 3.19
CA LEU A 58 3.80 12.75 4.51
C LEU A 58 4.38 13.58 5.66
N ILE A 59 5.62 14.04 5.55
CA ILE A 59 6.22 14.96 6.54
C ILE A 59 5.41 16.26 6.59
N MET A 60 5.06 16.82 5.44
CA MET A 60 4.22 18.01 5.36
C MET A 60 2.86 17.79 6.04
N PHE A 61 2.20 16.65 5.76
CA PHE A 61 0.95 16.29 6.41
C PHE A 61 1.08 16.30 7.93
N VAL A 62 2.10 15.62 8.46
CA VAL A 62 2.37 15.55 9.90
C VAL A 62 2.58 16.95 10.49
N ILE A 63 3.41 17.79 9.86
CA ILE A 63 3.68 19.16 10.34
C ILE A 63 2.38 19.99 10.37
N ILE A 64 1.59 19.95 9.29
CA ILE A 64 0.34 20.72 9.21
C ILE A 64 -0.66 20.26 10.28
N CYS A 65 -0.79 18.96 10.49
CA CYS A 65 -1.67 18.43 11.53
C CYS A 65 -1.19 18.79 12.94
N ILE A 66 0.12 18.85 13.19
CA ILE A 66 0.69 19.31 14.48
C ILE A 66 0.39 20.80 14.70
N VAL A 67 0.63 21.64 13.69
CA VAL A 67 0.37 23.09 13.80
C VAL A 67 -1.11 23.39 13.97
N SER A 68 -1.98 22.60 13.33
CA SER A 68 -3.44 22.74 13.40
C SER A 68 -4.05 22.03 14.61
N PHE A 69 -3.24 21.36 15.44
CA PHE A 69 -3.69 20.48 16.50
C PHE A 69 -4.36 21.25 17.63
N LYS A 70 -5.62 20.91 17.92
CA LYS A 70 -6.40 21.44 19.03
C LYS A 70 -6.58 20.34 20.06
N GLY A 71 -5.84 20.42 21.17
CA GLY A 71 -5.89 19.42 22.24
C GLY A 71 -7.31 19.17 22.78
N GLY A 72 -8.12 20.22 22.89
CA GLY A 72 -9.53 20.10 23.28
C GLY A 72 -10.35 19.25 22.32
N MET A 73 -10.10 19.34 21.01
CA MET A 73 -10.76 18.52 19.99
C MET A 73 -10.32 17.05 20.08
N PHE A 74 -9.02 16.83 20.26
CA PHE A 74 -8.45 15.49 20.41
C PHE A 74 -9.05 14.75 21.62
N THR A 75 -9.21 15.44 22.75
CA THR A 75 -9.75 14.84 23.97
C THR A 75 -11.27 14.77 24.00
N ALA A 76 -11.96 15.55 23.16
CA ALA A 76 -13.42 15.72 23.23
C ALA A 76 -14.18 14.39 23.09
N ASP A 77 -13.74 13.50 22.21
CA ASP A 77 -14.40 12.21 21.97
C ASP A 77 -13.46 11.01 22.05
N PHE A 78 -12.39 11.14 22.83
CA PHE A 78 -11.38 10.09 23.01
C PHE A 78 -12.01 8.78 23.53
N TRP A 79 -12.95 8.92 24.49
CA TRP A 79 -13.69 7.79 25.08
C TRP A 79 -14.98 7.43 24.33
N GLY A 80 -15.24 8.00 23.14
CA GLY A 80 -16.47 7.75 22.38
C GLY A 80 -17.75 8.30 23.04
N ARG A 81 -17.62 9.11 24.09
CA ARG A 81 -18.76 9.63 24.87
C ARG A 81 -19.61 10.60 24.05
N VAL A 82 -19.01 11.39 23.17
CA VAL A 82 -19.74 12.34 22.31
C VAL A 82 -20.48 11.57 21.21
N ALA A 83 -19.84 10.59 20.58
CA ALA A 83 -20.49 9.69 19.62
C ALA A 83 -21.69 8.92 20.23
N ASN A 84 -21.51 8.36 21.44
CA ASN A 84 -22.54 7.60 22.15
C ASN A 84 -23.74 8.45 22.61
N ASN A 85 -23.54 9.74 22.88
CA ASN A 85 -24.59 10.63 23.40
C ASN A 85 -25.33 11.42 22.30
N LEU A 86 -24.67 11.75 21.19
CA LEU A 86 -25.28 12.53 20.09
C LEU A 86 -25.94 11.66 19.02
N SER A 87 -25.46 10.44 18.81
CA SER A 87 -26.08 9.54 17.84
C SER A 87 -27.00 8.56 18.56
N LYS A 88 -28.31 8.79 18.47
CA LYS A 88 -29.34 7.80 18.85
C LYS A 88 -29.21 6.55 17.97
N GLY A 89 -28.24 5.68 18.25
CA GLY A 89 -28.08 4.39 17.57
C GLY A 89 -26.64 3.99 17.19
N THR A 90 -25.67 4.91 17.10
CA THR A 90 -24.26 4.53 16.91
C THR A 90 -23.54 4.54 18.25
N THR A 91 -23.47 3.37 18.89
CA THR A 91 -22.53 3.17 19.98
C THR A 91 -21.14 2.93 19.40
N THR A 92 -20.13 3.62 19.92
CA THR A 92 -18.75 3.15 19.81
C THR A 92 -18.74 1.82 20.55
N GLY A 93 -18.79 0.70 19.80
CA GLY A 93 -18.80 -0.64 20.40
C GLY A 93 -17.61 -0.85 21.35
N GLY A 94 -17.54 -2.00 22.02
CA GLY A 94 -16.41 -2.28 22.92
C GLY A 94 -15.04 -2.14 22.25
N LEU A 95 -13.98 -1.95 23.05
CA LEU A 95 -12.60 -1.87 22.56
C LEU A 95 -12.23 -3.06 21.66
N TRP A 96 -12.67 -4.26 22.05
CA TRP A 96 -12.37 -5.48 21.32
C TRP A 96 -12.95 -5.53 19.90
N PRO A 97 -14.26 -5.27 19.67
CA PRO A 97 -14.79 -5.05 18.32
C PRO A 97 -14.06 -3.99 17.49
N GLN A 98 -13.67 -2.87 18.10
CA GLN A 98 -12.94 -1.80 17.41
C GLN A 98 -11.53 -2.25 16.99
N MET A 99 -10.80 -2.91 17.89
CA MET A 99 -9.50 -3.50 17.57
C MET A 99 -9.62 -4.51 16.42
N LYS A 100 -10.58 -5.44 16.52
CA LYS A 100 -10.85 -6.44 15.48
C LYS A 100 -11.18 -5.80 14.13
N GLY A 101 -11.99 -4.74 14.12
CA GLY A 101 -12.37 -4.02 12.91
C GLY A 101 -11.20 -3.41 12.15
N THR A 102 -10.07 -3.16 12.82
CA THR A 102 -8.86 -2.58 12.21
C THR A 102 -7.82 -3.61 11.77
N LEU A 103 -7.94 -4.88 12.18
CA LEU A 103 -6.89 -5.89 11.96
C LEU A 103 -6.53 -6.09 10.49
N MET A 104 -7.53 -6.14 9.59
CA MET A 104 -7.27 -6.31 8.16
C MET A 104 -6.53 -5.10 7.58
N THR A 105 -6.86 -3.89 8.01
CA THR A 105 -6.14 -2.69 7.60
C THR A 105 -4.73 -2.65 8.18
N LEU A 106 -4.54 -3.07 9.43
CA LEU A 106 -3.23 -3.17 10.06
C LEU A 106 -2.33 -4.17 9.33
N ILE A 107 -2.85 -5.33 8.95
CA ILE A 107 -2.08 -6.29 8.15
C ILE A 107 -1.73 -5.66 6.81
N TRP A 108 -2.72 -5.10 6.10
CA TRP A 108 -2.54 -4.50 4.79
C TRP A 108 -1.38 -3.48 4.73
N VAL A 109 -1.27 -2.59 5.72
CA VAL A 109 -0.24 -1.55 5.71
C VAL A 109 1.18 -2.08 5.94
N PHE A 110 1.34 -3.30 6.48
CA PHE A 110 2.63 -3.95 6.67
C PHE A 110 2.98 -5.01 5.62
N ILE A 111 2.07 -5.32 4.70
CA ILE A 111 2.36 -6.20 3.56
C ILE A 111 3.45 -5.58 2.70
N GLY A 112 4.40 -6.40 2.24
CA GLY A 112 5.51 -5.98 1.39
C GLY A 112 6.85 -5.97 2.11
N VAL A 113 6.89 -6.21 3.42
CA VAL A 113 8.16 -6.41 4.16
C VAL A 113 8.95 -7.60 3.60
N GLU A 114 8.26 -8.61 3.09
CA GLU A 114 8.84 -9.75 2.38
C GLU A 114 9.59 -9.35 1.11
N GLY A 115 9.23 -8.22 0.49
CA GLY A 115 9.90 -7.73 -0.71
C GLY A 115 11.38 -7.46 -0.48
N ALA A 116 11.77 -7.04 0.72
CA ALA A 116 13.18 -6.87 1.09
C ALA A 116 13.95 -8.19 1.06
N SER A 117 13.31 -9.30 1.46
CA SER A 117 13.92 -10.63 1.45
C SER A 117 14.08 -11.20 0.04
N VAL A 118 13.06 -11.03 -0.82
CA VAL A 118 13.09 -11.49 -2.22
C VAL A 118 14.16 -10.73 -3.01
N MET A 119 14.30 -9.42 -2.77
CA MET A 119 15.29 -8.57 -3.43
C MET A 119 16.67 -8.63 -2.76
N GLY A 120 16.85 -9.43 -1.71
CA GLY A 120 18.10 -9.55 -0.97
C GLY A 120 19.27 -10.02 -1.84
N SER A 121 19.00 -10.82 -2.87
CA SER A 121 20.00 -11.27 -3.86
C SER A 121 20.64 -10.13 -4.66
N ARG A 122 19.97 -8.96 -4.72
CA ARG A 122 20.42 -7.75 -5.41
C ARG A 122 21.07 -6.72 -4.48
N ALA A 123 21.13 -6.98 -3.17
CA ALA A 123 21.73 -6.08 -2.20
C ALA A 123 23.27 -6.12 -2.23
N LYS A 124 23.91 -5.01 -1.84
CA LYS A 124 25.39 -4.93 -1.74
C LYS A 124 25.94 -5.86 -0.65
N SER A 125 25.24 -5.95 0.48
CA SER A 125 25.54 -6.90 1.55
C SER A 125 24.25 -7.23 2.32
N LEU A 126 24.22 -8.43 2.90
CA LEU A 126 23.08 -8.89 3.70
C LEU A 126 22.90 -8.05 4.98
N ASN A 127 24.00 -7.63 5.62
CA ASN A 127 23.95 -6.80 6.81
C ASN A 127 23.39 -5.41 6.53
N GLU A 128 23.79 -4.76 5.43
CA GLU A 128 23.21 -3.48 5.01
C GLU A 128 21.71 -3.62 4.70
N ALA A 129 21.30 -4.69 4.02
CA ALA A 129 19.90 -4.95 3.71
C ALA A 129 19.06 -5.12 4.99
N GLN A 130 19.57 -5.86 5.98
CA GLN A 130 18.90 -6.05 7.26
C GLN A 130 18.76 -4.73 8.03
N GLN A 131 19.84 -3.96 8.17
CA GLN A 131 19.80 -2.67 8.86
C GLN A 131 18.86 -1.68 8.19
N ALA A 132 18.90 -1.58 6.85
CA ALA A 132 18.00 -0.74 6.08
C ALA A 132 16.53 -1.15 6.26
N THR A 133 16.25 -2.46 6.28
CA THR A 133 14.89 -2.98 6.48
C THR A 133 14.38 -2.65 7.88
N MET A 134 15.19 -2.87 8.92
CA MET A 134 14.81 -2.56 10.30
C MET A 134 14.57 -1.07 10.52
N LEU A 135 15.48 -0.22 10.04
CA LEU A 135 15.32 1.24 10.12
C LEU A 135 14.08 1.69 9.36
N GLY A 136 13.88 1.19 8.14
CA GLY A 136 12.73 1.48 7.30
C GLY A 136 11.42 1.10 8.00
N PHE A 137 11.37 -0.07 8.63
CA PHE A 137 10.21 -0.56 9.37
C PHE A 137 9.87 0.31 10.58
N VAL A 138 10.87 0.69 11.40
CA VAL A 138 10.66 1.56 12.57
C VAL A 138 10.17 2.95 12.14
N LEU A 139 10.80 3.54 11.13
CA LEU A 139 10.37 4.83 10.59
C LEU A 139 8.93 4.76 10.06
N LEU A 140 8.61 3.71 9.29
CA LEU A 140 7.26 3.49 8.76
C LEU A 140 6.23 3.40 9.88
N LEU A 141 6.51 2.63 10.94
CA LEU A 141 5.64 2.48 12.10
C LEU A 141 5.35 3.83 12.76
N VAL A 142 6.40 4.64 12.98
CA VAL A 142 6.26 5.98 13.56
C VAL A 142 5.40 6.88 12.67
N PHE A 143 5.63 6.90 11.36
CA PHE A 143 4.79 7.66 10.43
C PHE A 143 3.34 7.19 10.42
N TYR A 144 3.08 5.88 10.40
CA TYR A 144 1.73 5.32 10.44
C TYR A 144 0.98 5.70 11.71
N MET A 145 1.63 5.67 12.87
CA MET A 145 1.03 6.18 14.10
C MET A 145 0.70 7.67 14.00
N MET A 146 1.66 8.49 13.54
CA MET A 146 1.45 9.95 13.43
C MET A 146 0.30 10.31 12.50
N ILE A 147 0.26 9.76 11.28
CA ILE A 147 -0.79 10.09 10.30
C ILE A 147 -2.16 9.55 10.69
N SER A 148 -2.22 8.50 11.53
CA SER A 148 -3.49 7.94 11.99
C SER A 148 -4.05 8.69 13.21
N ILE A 149 -3.19 9.22 14.08
CA ILE A 149 -3.59 9.84 15.36
C ILE A 149 -3.78 11.34 15.22
N LEU A 150 -2.85 12.05 14.56
CA LEU A 150 -2.85 13.51 14.52
C LEU A 150 -4.12 14.15 13.91
N PRO A 151 -4.76 13.56 12.88
CA PRO A 151 -5.98 14.15 12.31
C PRO A 151 -7.12 14.33 13.31
N TYR A 152 -7.21 13.48 14.34
CA TYR A 152 -8.21 13.61 15.41
C TYR A 152 -8.03 14.88 16.26
N GLY A 153 -6.88 15.55 16.20
CA GLY A 153 -6.70 16.86 16.83
C GLY A 153 -7.19 18.03 15.99
N SER A 154 -7.50 17.82 14.71
CA SER A 154 -7.94 18.89 13.79
C SER A 154 -9.34 18.64 13.21
N LEU A 155 -9.79 17.39 13.16
CA LEU A 155 -11.05 16.96 12.56
C LEU A 155 -11.86 16.08 13.52
N THR A 156 -13.19 16.12 13.39
CA THR A 156 -14.10 15.25 14.14
C THR A 156 -14.11 13.83 13.59
N ARG A 157 -14.51 12.84 14.40
CA ARG A 157 -14.67 11.44 13.96
C ARG A 157 -15.61 11.31 12.76
N ALA A 158 -16.69 12.09 12.73
CA ALA A 158 -17.66 12.07 11.64
C ALA A 158 -17.04 12.56 10.33
N GLN A 159 -16.22 13.63 10.38
CA GLN A 159 -15.49 14.13 9.22
C GLN A 159 -14.52 13.07 8.69
N LEU A 160 -13.70 12.49 9.56
CA LEU A 160 -12.72 11.45 9.19
C LEU A 160 -13.41 10.20 8.62
N ALA A 161 -14.53 9.76 9.21
CA ALA A 161 -15.28 8.61 8.71
C ALA A 161 -15.98 8.88 7.36
N SER A 162 -16.33 10.12 7.07
CA SER A 162 -16.95 10.54 5.81
C SER A 162 -15.95 10.87 4.71
N ALA A 163 -14.65 10.92 5.01
CA ALA A 163 -13.61 11.32 4.07
C ALA A 163 -13.52 10.29 2.92
N ALA A 164 -13.63 10.79 1.69
CA ALA A 164 -13.44 9.97 0.50
C ALA A 164 -11.98 9.53 0.35
N GLN A 165 -11.74 8.48 -0.42
CA GLN A 165 -10.38 8.05 -0.74
C GLN A 165 -9.80 8.87 -1.91
N PRO A 166 -8.54 9.36 -1.83
CA PRO A 166 -7.55 9.13 -0.77
C PRO A 166 -7.76 9.96 0.50
N ALA A 167 -7.75 9.33 1.68
CA ALA A 167 -8.10 9.97 2.96
C ALA A 167 -7.21 11.19 3.30
N LEU A 168 -5.88 11.04 3.33
CA LEU A 168 -4.95 12.11 3.74
C LEU A 168 -5.10 13.41 2.92
N GLY A 169 -5.40 13.29 1.62
CA GLY A 169 -5.64 14.46 0.77
C GLY A 169 -6.94 15.18 1.15
N ASN A 170 -8.00 14.42 1.43
CA ASN A 170 -9.27 14.97 1.88
C ASN A 170 -9.19 15.55 3.29
N ASP A 171 -8.42 14.92 4.18
CA ASP A 171 -8.17 15.44 5.52
C ASP A 171 -7.47 16.81 5.46
N LEU A 172 -6.41 16.95 4.66
CA LEU A 172 -5.77 18.26 4.50
C LEU A 172 -6.67 19.29 3.82
N LYS A 173 -7.56 18.89 2.91
CA LYS A 173 -8.56 19.83 2.38
C LYS A 173 -9.43 20.41 3.47
N MET A 174 -9.85 19.59 4.44
CA MET A 174 -10.67 20.07 5.56
C MET A 174 -9.89 20.96 6.53
N ILE A 175 -8.56 20.82 6.61
CA ILE A 175 -7.70 21.59 7.53
C ILE A 175 -7.21 22.90 6.89
N VAL A 176 -6.64 22.84 5.69
CA VAL A 176 -5.95 23.96 5.03
C VAL A 176 -6.49 24.32 3.64
N GLY A 177 -7.43 23.55 3.10
CA GLY A 177 -8.04 23.80 1.78
C GLY A 177 -7.39 23.03 0.62
N ASP A 178 -7.80 23.37 -0.61
CA ASP A 178 -7.52 22.58 -1.81
C ASP A 178 -6.03 22.41 -2.13
N TRP A 179 -5.18 23.38 -1.76
CA TRP A 179 -3.74 23.29 -2.01
C TRP A 179 -3.09 22.12 -1.25
N GLY A 180 -3.55 21.82 -0.02
CA GLY A 180 -3.05 20.70 0.77
C GLY A 180 -3.43 19.36 0.14
N MET A 181 -4.66 19.24 -0.34
CA MET A 181 -5.11 18.07 -1.10
C MET A 181 -4.28 17.86 -2.37
N MET A 182 -4.03 18.94 -3.12
CA MET A 182 -3.29 18.88 -4.37
C MET A 182 -1.87 18.34 -4.16
N ILE A 183 -1.14 18.84 -3.16
CA ILE A 183 0.22 18.38 -2.86
C ILE A 183 0.24 16.89 -2.49
N ILE A 184 -0.66 16.45 -1.61
CA ILE A 184 -0.75 15.03 -1.23
C ILE A 184 -1.07 14.15 -2.43
N ASN A 185 -2.03 14.55 -3.27
CA ASN A 185 -2.46 13.73 -4.40
C ASN A 185 -1.40 13.68 -5.51
N ILE A 186 -0.65 14.77 -5.76
CA ILE A 186 0.50 14.74 -6.67
C ILE A 186 1.56 13.77 -6.17
N GLY A 187 1.92 13.86 -4.89
CA GLY A 187 2.87 12.95 -4.26
C GLY A 187 2.41 11.49 -4.33
N LEU A 188 1.13 11.24 -4.05
CA LEU A 188 0.51 9.92 -4.14
C LEU A 188 0.55 9.36 -5.57
N ILE A 189 0.25 10.17 -6.60
CA ILE A 189 0.30 9.74 -8.00
C ILE A 189 1.71 9.28 -8.36
N ILE A 190 2.72 10.12 -8.11
CA ILE A 190 4.11 9.80 -8.45
C ILE A 190 4.59 8.58 -7.64
N SER A 191 4.31 8.57 -6.33
CA SER A 191 4.65 7.46 -5.43
C SER A 191 4.02 6.15 -5.88
N THR A 192 2.75 6.17 -6.30
CA THR A 192 2.04 4.96 -6.73
C THR A 192 2.60 4.44 -8.04
N ILE A 193 2.91 5.31 -9.01
CA ILE A 193 3.51 4.89 -10.29
C ILE A 193 4.88 4.25 -10.06
N VAL A 194 5.74 4.89 -9.26
CA VAL A 194 7.07 4.35 -8.95
C VAL A 194 6.96 3.03 -8.16
N SER A 195 6.08 2.97 -7.18
CA SER A 195 5.89 1.74 -6.39
C SER A 195 5.32 0.62 -7.26
N TRP A 196 4.39 0.91 -8.17
CA TRP A 196 3.83 -0.09 -9.09
C TRP A 196 4.93 -0.71 -9.95
N LEU A 197 5.92 0.08 -10.40
CA LEU A 197 7.07 -0.46 -11.12
C LEU A 197 7.79 -1.55 -10.31
N SER A 198 8.10 -1.31 -9.03
CA SER A 198 8.73 -2.31 -8.15
C SER A 198 7.83 -3.52 -7.90
N TRP A 199 6.52 -3.28 -7.71
CA TRP A 199 5.53 -4.32 -7.47
C TRP A 199 5.20 -5.15 -8.72
N THR A 200 5.59 -4.72 -9.91
CA THR A 200 5.49 -5.53 -11.14
C THR A 200 6.55 -6.63 -11.17
N MET A 201 7.74 -6.40 -10.62
CA MET A 201 8.81 -7.39 -10.62
C MET A 201 8.68 -8.41 -9.50
N LEU A 202 8.29 -7.99 -8.30
CA LEU A 202 8.30 -8.87 -7.12
C LEU A 202 7.54 -10.21 -7.34
N PRO A 203 6.31 -10.24 -7.91
CA PRO A 203 5.63 -11.50 -8.20
C PRO A 203 6.32 -12.32 -9.28
N ALA A 204 6.91 -11.66 -10.28
CA ALA A 204 7.60 -12.33 -11.38
C ALA A 204 8.93 -12.97 -10.92
N GLU A 205 9.68 -12.29 -10.04
CA GLU A 205 10.86 -12.85 -9.38
C GLU A 205 10.49 -14.01 -8.45
N THR A 206 9.39 -13.90 -7.72
CA THR A 206 8.89 -15.02 -6.90
C THR A 206 8.58 -16.25 -7.77
N MET A 207 7.90 -16.06 -8.91
CA MET A 207 7.62 -17.15 -9.86
C MET A 207 8.89 -17.72 -10.50
N LEU A 208 9.88 -16.88 -10.79
CA LEU A 208 11.20 -17.30 -11.29
C LEU A 208 11.90 -18.19 -10.27
N LEU A 209 12.04 -17.75 -9.03
CA LEU A 209 12.73 -18.49 -7.96
C LEU A 209 12.10 -19.87 -7.73
N ILE A 210 10.76 -19.95 -7.67
CA ILE A 210 10.05 -21.24 -7.49
C ILE A 210 10.27 -22.16 -8.72
N ALA A 211 10.40 -21.60 -9.92
CA ALA A 211 10.69 -22.38 -11.12
C ALA A 211 12.16 -22.85 -11.19
N GLU A 212 13.11 -22.06 -10.67
CA GLU A 212 14.51 -22.44 -10.51
C GLU A 212 14.67 -23.57 -9.49
N ASP A 213 13.90 -23.53 -8.40
CA ASP A 213 13.82 -24.59 -7.38
C ASP A 213 13.10 -25.86 -7.89
N GLY A 214 12.57 -25.86 -9.11
CA GLY A 214 11.89 -27.01 -9.72
C GLY A 214 10.48 -27.28 -9.20
N ALA A 215 9.95 -26.43 -8.32
CA ALA A 215 8.61 -26.55 -7.75
C ALA A 215 7.50 -25.96 -8.65
N ALA A 216 7.88 -25.23 -9.71
CA ALA A 216 6.97 -24.66 -10.71
C ALA A 216 7.41 -24.97 -12.15
N PRO A 217 6.53 -24.78 -13.16
CA PRO A 217 6.88 -25.01 -14.55
C PRO A 217 8.11 -24.21 -14.99
N LYS A 218 9.06 -24.88 -15.65
CA LYS A 218 10.26 -24.27 -16.27
C LYS A 218 9.95 -23.11 -17.23
N PHE A 219 8.69 -23.00 -17.67
CA PHE A 219 8.18 -21.89 -18.46
C PHE A 219 8.42 -20.53 -17.78
N TRP A 220 8.17 -20.39 -16.47
CA TRP A 220 8.37 -19.13 -15.75
C TRP A 220 9.84 -18.80 -15.50
N GLY A 221 10.72 -19.82 -15.51
CA GLY A 221 12.16 -19.67 -15.33
C GLY A 221 12.94 -19.13 -16.55
N LYS A 222 12.27 -18.84 -17.67
CA LYS A 222 12.94 -18.36 -18.89
C LYS A 222 13.22 -16.86 -18.83
N LEU A 223 14.50 -16.51 -18.84
CA LEU A 223 14.98 -15.13 -18.89
C LEU A 223 15.17 -14.65 -20.34
N ASN A 224 14.93 -13.36 -20.56
CA ASN A 224 15.23 -12.70 -21.84
C ASN A 224 16.67 -12.13 -21.88
N SER A 225 17.04 -11.47 -22.98
CA SER A 225 18.37 -10.85 -23.17
C SER A 225 18.71 -9.74 -22.17
N LYS A 226 17.71 -9.22 -21.46
CA LYS A 226 17.83 -8.22 -20.39
C LYS A 226 17.75 -8.82 -18.99
N LYS A 227 17.80 -10.15 -18.88
CA LYS A 227 17.70 -10.92 -17.62
C LYS A 227 16.37 -10.74 -16.88
N ALA A 228 15.28 -10.41 -17.61
CA ALA A 228 13.94 -10.35 -17.03
C ALA A 228 13.15 -11.65 -17.33
N PRO A 229 12.39 -12.20 -16.36
CA PRO A 229 11.57 -13.39 -16.55
C PRO A 229 10.27 -13.07 -17.31
N THR A 230 10.38 -12.93 -18.64
CA THR A 230 9.28 -12.48 -19.51
C THR A 230 7.99 -13.27 -19.33
N ASN A 231 8.09 -14.59 -19.24
CA ASN A 231 6.92 -15.45 -19.12
C ASN A 231 6.20 -15.27 -17.78
N ALA A 232 6.95 -15.09 -16.69
CA ALA A 232 6.39 -14.78 -15.39
C ALA A 232 5.70 -13.40 -15.40
N LEU A 233 6.39 -12.37 -15.91
CA LEU A 233 5.86 -11.00 -16.04
C LEU A 233 4.54 -10.95 -16.83
N PHE A 234 4.47 -11.64 -17.96
CA PHE A 234 3.26 -11.67 -18.78
C PHE A 234 2.13 -12.44 -18.10
N THR A 235 2.46 -13.55 -17.43
CA THR A 235 1.47 -14.31 -16.65
C THR A 235 0.85 -13.43 -15.56
N THR A 236 1.69 -12.72 -14.79
CA THR A 236 1.23 -11.82 -13.74
C THR A 236 0.43 -10.65 -14.30
N ALA A 237 0.83 -10.07 -15.44
CA ALA A 237 0.11 -8.97 -16.08
C ALA A 237 -1.26 -9.40 -16.61
N ILE A 238 -1.39 -10.61 -17.16
CA ILE A 238 -2.67 -11.17 -17.60
C ILE A 238 -3.59 -11.38 -16.41
N LEU A 239 -3.11 -12.01 -15.33
CA LEU A 239 -3.89 -12.23 -14.11
C LEU A 239 -4.32 -10.89 -13.49
N GLN A 240 -3.43 -9.91 -13.45
CA GLN A 240 -3.74 -8.56 -12.97
C GLN A 240 -4.79 -7.88 -13.86
N THR A 241 -4.72 -8.04 -15.18
CA THR A 241 -5.72 -7.49 -16.11
C THR A 241 -7.10 -8.10 -15.86
N ILE A 242 -7.19 -9.43 -15.72
CA ILE A 242 -8.43 -10.13 -15.37
C ILE A 242 -8.97 -9.62 -14.03
N PHE A 243 -8.09 -9.46 -13.05
CA PHE A 243 -8.48 -8.93 -11.74
C PHE A 243 -8.99 -7.48 -11.82
N LEU A 244 -8.35 -6.60 -12.61
CA LEU A 244 -8.80 -5.23 -12.81
C LEU A 244 -10.20 -5.16 -13.43
N PHE A 245 -10.56 -6.06 -14.34
CA PHE A 245 -11.92 -6.14 -14.88
C PHE A 245 -12.96 -6.46 -13.81
N SER A 246 -12.64 -7.30 -12.82
CA SER A 246 -13.57 -7.61 -11.72
C SER A 246 -13.95 -6.37 -10.88
N LEU A 247 -13.09 -5.35 -10.86
CA LEU A 247 -13.33 -4.12 -10.10
C LEU A 247 -14.45 -3.24 -10.68
N LEU A 248 -14.82 -3.43 -11.95
CA LEU A 248 -15.96 -2.74 -12.56
C LEU A 248 -17.29 -3.10 -11.89
N PHE A 249 -17.35 -4.28 -11.28
CA PHE A 249 -18.56 -4.84 -10.66
C PHE A 249 -18.48 -4.84 -9.13
N THR A 250 -17.53 -4.10 -8.55
CA THR A 250 -17.28 -4.08 -7.11
C THR A 250 -17.54 -2.70 -6.52
N ASP A 251 -18.61 -2.56 -5.74
CA ASP A 251 -19.04 -1.28 -5.13
C ASP A 251 -17.96 -0.63 -4.26
N LYS A 252 -17.16 -1.46 -3.58
CA LYS A 252 -16.03 -1.03 -2.75
C LYS A 252 -14.72 -1.68 -3.19
N ALA A 253 -14.35 -1.44 -4.45
CA ALA A 253 -13.17 -2.03 -5.08
C ALA A 253 -11.91 -1.98 -4.20
N TYR A 254 -11.61 -0.85 -3.56
CA TYR A 254 -10.43 -0.76 -2.68
C TYR A 254 -10.54 -1.63 -1.43
N GLU A 255 -11.70 -1.63 -0.75
CA GLU A 255 -11.90 -2.46 0.44
C GLU A 255 -11.79 -3.95 0.12
N PHE A 256 -12.37 -4.34 -1.01
CA PHE A 256 -12.27 -5.69 -1.55
C PHE A 256 -10.80 -6.08 -1.81
N CYS A 257 -10.03 -5.24 -2.52
CA CYS A 257 -8.64 -5.53 -2.85
C CYS A 257 -7.78 -5.72 -1.59
N TYR A 258 -7.83 -4.79 -0.62
CA TYR A 258 -6.96 -4.91 0.55
C TYR A 258 -7.38 -6.08 1.44
N THR A 259 -8.68 -6.37 1.57
CA THR A 259 -9.17 -7.49 2.38
C THR A 259 -8.77 -8.82 1.76
N LEU A 260 -8.88 -8.95 0.43
CA LEU A 260 -8.44 -10.14 -0.30
C LEU A 260 -6.93 -10.37 -0.13
N ALA A 261 -6.12 -9.34 -0.36
CA ALA A 261 -4.68 -9.43 -0.24
C ALA A 261 -4.23 -9.74 1.20
N SER A 262 -4.83 -9.08 2.19
CA SER A 262 -4.54 -9.32 3.62
C SER A 262 -4.94 -10.73 4.05
N SER A 263 -6.04 -11.25 3.52
CA SER A 263 -6.45 -12.63 3.81
C SER A 263 -5.48 -13.64 3.19
N ALA A 264 -5.06 -13.42 1.94
CA ALA A 264 -4.12 -14.31 1.25
C ALA A 264 -2.74 -14.35 1.92
N ILE A 265 -2.18 -13.18 2.29
CA ILE A 265 -0.85 -13.12 2.92
C ILE A 265 -0.83 -13.76 4.31
N LEU A 266 -1.93 -13.71 5.06
CA LEU A 266 -1.99 -14.29 6.40
C LEU A 266 -1.70 -15.80 6.38
N PHE A 267 -2.25 -16.52 5.39
CA PHE A 267 -1.96 -17.95 5.22
C PHE A 267 -0.48 -18.17 4.90
N LEU A 268 0.11 -17.31 4.05
CA LEU A 268 1.53 -17.40 3.70
C LEU A 268 2.42 -17.14 4.92
N TYR A 269 2.17 -16.07 5.68
CA TYR A 269 2.92 -15.78 6.91
C TYR A 269 2.76 -16.86 7.97
N LEU A 270 1.58 -17.47 8.09
CA LEU A 270 1.38 -18.62 8.97
C LEU A 270 2.26 -19.80 8.54
N PHE A 271 2.28 -20.17 7.26
CA PHE A 271 3.11 -21.28 6.78
C PHE A 271 4.60 -21.00 6.92
N VAL A 272 5.04 -19.77 6.62
CA VAL A 272 6.44 -19.36 6.83
C VAL A 272 6.80 -19.45 8.32
N GLY A 273 5.95 -18.96 9.21
CA GLY A 273 6.18 -19.04 10.66
C GLY A 273 6.23 -20.48 11.18
N LEU A 274 5.29 -21.32 10.77
CA LEU A 274 5.26 -22.74 11.13
C LEU A 274 6.49 -23.49 10.61
N TYR A 275 6.91 -23.21 9.37
CA TYR A 275 8.12 -23.77 8.81
C TYR A 275 9.35 -23.32 9.58
N GLN A 276 9.46 -22.03 9.94
CA GLN A 276 10.57 -21.53 10.73
C GLN A 276 10.64 -22.16 12.12
N MET A 277 9.50 -22.34 12.80
CA MET A 277 9.45 -23.06 14.09
C MET A 277 9.93 -24.51 13.95
N LYS A 278 9.52 -25.19 12.88
CA LYS A 278 10.00 -26.55 12.59
C LYS A 278 11.51 -26.56 12.33
N PHE A 279 11.99 -25.65 11.50
CA PHE A 279 13.39 -25.54 11.11
C PHE A 279 14.30 -25.25 12.31
N SER A 280 13.95 -24.26 13.13
CA SER A 280 14.64 -23.92 14.39
C SER A 280 14.69 -25.10 15.35
N ARG A 281 13.58 -25.83 15.51
CA ARG A 281 13.54 -27.06 16.32
C ARG A 281 14.49 -28.15 15.81
N GLU A 282 14.58 -28.35 14.50
CA GLU A 282 15.45 -29.35 13.88
C GLU A 282 16.94 -28.98 14.01
N HIS A 283 17.26 -27.69 13.98
CA HIS A 283 18.64 -27.17 14.00
C HIS A 283 19.12 -26.69 15.38
N LYS A 284 18.24 -26.71 16.39
CA LYS A 284 18.49 -26.23 17.77
C LYS A 284 18.91 -24.75 17.84
N GLU A 285 18.39 -23.93 16.94
CA GLU A 285 18.52 -22.47 16.96
C GLU A 285 17.28 -21.81 17.55
#